data_AF-A0A7C3ZAL4-F1
#
_entry.id   AF-A0A7C3ZAL4-F1
#
_cell.length_a   1.000
_cell.length_b   1.000
_cell.length_c   1.000
_cell.angle_alpha   90.00
_cell.angle_beta   90.00
_cell.angle_gamma   90.00
#
_symmetry.space_group_name_H-M   'P 1'
#
loop_
_entity.id
_entity.type
_entity.pdbx_description
1 polymer ?
#
loop_
_entity_poly.entity_id
_entity_poly.type
_entity_poly.pdbx_seq_one_letter_code
_entity_poly.pdbx_strand_id
1 'polypeptide(L)'
;MIKLSKVKFLLAVTVLRFQAYLSRDLMSEELKNKVLDLVKEGDVAVAYVAKKLNIQHMEAIRILEELVAEGKISKRGKRYRIVKAGIVM
;
A
#
# COMPACT_ATOMS: atom_id res chain seq x y z
N MET A 1 -8.83 -20.76 -40.26
CA MET A 1 -9.92 -20.67 -39.26
C MET A 1 -9.35 -20.82 -37.85
N ILE A 2 -9.14 -19.72 -37.13
CA ILE A 2 -8.75 -19.78 -35.71
C ILE A 2 -10.01 -20.22 -34.94
N LYS A 3 -9.97 -21.42 -34.33
CA LYS A 3 -11.07 -21.96 -33.52
C LYS A 3 -11.48 -20.91 -32.48
N LEU A 4 -12.74 -20.48 -32.52
CA LEU A 4 -13.38 -19.51 -31.61
C LEU A 4 -13.06 -19.79 -30.12
N SER A 5 -12.80 -21.05 -29.78
CA SER A 5 -12.36 -21.55 -28.48
C SER A 5 -11.04 -20.96 -27.99
N LYS A 6 -10.04 -20.75 -28.88
CA LYS A 6 -8.74 -20.17 -28.51
C LYS A 6 -8.86 -18.69 -28.15
N VAL A 7 -9.74 -17.95 -28.83
CA VAL A 7 -9.96 -16.51 -28.57
C VAL A 7 -10.65 -16.31 -27.23
N LYS A 8 -11.70 -17.09 -26.92
CA LYS A 8 -12.36 -17.06 -25.61
C LYS A 8 -11.41 -17.41 -24.46
N PHE A 9 -10.53 -18.40 -24.66
CA PHE A 9 -9.50 -18.76 -23.68
C PHE A 9 -8.50 -17.62 -23.45
N LEU A 10 -7.98 -17.01 -24.51
CA LEU A 10 -7.03 -15.89 -24.39
C LEU A 10 -7.64 -14.68 -23.69
N LEU A 11 -8.91 -14.39 -23.98
CA LEU A 11 -9.66 -13.30 -23.33
C LEU A 11 -9.83 -13.59 -21.83
N ALA A 12 -10.20 -14.83 -21.46
CA ALA A 12 -10.37 -15.24 -20.08
C ALA A 12 -9.07 -15.14 -19.26
N VAL A 13 -7.93 -15.56 -19.83
CA VAL A 13 -6.61 -15.46 -19.16
C VAL A 13 -6.22 -13.99 -18.94
N THR A 14 -6.51 -13.11 -19.90
CA THR A 14 -6.24 -11.67 -19.77
C THR A 14 -7.08 -11.03 -18.68
N VAL A 15 -8.38 -11.34 -18.62
CA VAL A 15 -9.28 -10.83 -17.58
C VAL A 15 -8.87 -11.32 -16.19
N LEU A 16 -8.54 -12.61 -16.04
CA LEU A 16 -8.06 -13.17 -14.76
C LEU A 16 -6.76 -12.50 -14.30
N ARG A 17 -5.82 -12.25 -15.22
CA ARG A 17 -4.58 -11.56 -14.92
C ARG A 17 -4.85 -10.12 -14.47
N PHE A 18 -5.72 -9.39 -15.17
CA PHE A 18 -6.08 -8.00 -14.84
C PHE A 18 -6.79 -7.89 -13.49
N GLN A 19 -7.71 -8.83 -13.20
CA GLN A 19 -8.41 -8.91 -11.92
C GLN A 19 -7.45 -9.19 -10.75
N ALA A 20 -6.41 -10.00 -10.96
CA ALA A 20 -5.36 -10.23 -9.97
C ALA A 20 -4.49 -8.99 -9.71
N TYR A 21 -4.24 -8.15 -10.73
CA TYR A 21 -3.54 -6.87 -10.57
C TYR A 21 -4.35 -5.89 -9.71
N LEU A 22 -5.62 -5.67 -10.07
CA LEU A 22 -6.52 -4.79 -9.31
C LEU A 22 -6.66 -5.20 -7.84
N SER A 23 -6.74 -6.51 -7.59
CA SER A 23 -6.84 -7.04 -6.22
C SER A 23 -5.59 -6.78 -5.39
N ARG A 24 -4.40 -6.76 -6.02
CA ARG A 24 -3.13 -6.43 -5.34
C ARG A 24 -3.05 -4.95 -5.00
N ASP A 25 -3.46 -4.06 -5.91
CA ASP A 25 -3.45 -2.62 -5.65
C ASP A 25 -4.45 -2.23 -4.55
N LEU A 26 -5.66 -2.83 -4.54
CA LEU A 26 -6.63 -2.59 -3.47
C LEU A 26 -6.08 -3.01 -2.09
N MET A 27 -5.43 -4.18 -2.01
CA MET A 27 -4.80 -4.64 -0.77
C MET A 27 -3.69 -3.69 -0.29
N SER A 28 -2.93 -3.11 -1.22
CA SER A 28 -1.88 -2.13 -0.90
C SER A 28 -2.46 -0.83 -0.32
N GLU A 29 -3.53 -0.31 -0.92
CA GLU A 29 -4.20 0.90 -0.44
C GLU A 29 -4.89 0.71 0.92
N GLU A 30 -5.49 -0.46 1.16
CA GLU A 30 -6.09 -0.76 2.47
C GLU A 30 -5.04 -0.79 3.58
N LEU A 31 -3.87 -1.38 3.31
CA LEU A 31 -2.75 -1.38 4.25
C LEU A 31 -2.21 0.03 4.49
N LYS A 32 -2.04 0.85 3.44
CA LYS A 32 -1.64 2.25 3.57
C LYS A 32 -2.58 3.04 4.49
N ASN A 33 -3.89 2.88 4.32
CA ASN A 33 -4.88 3.55 5.16
C ASN A 33 -4.78 3.13 6.63
N LYS A 34 -4.61 1.83 6.90
CA LYS A 34 -4.37 1.33 8.26
C LYS A 34 -3.09 1.90 8.88
N VAL A 35 -2.01 2.02 8.11
CA VAL A 35 -0.77 2.66 8.57
C VAL A 35 -1.01 4.13 8.91
N LEU A 36 -1.74 4.87 8.07
CA LEU A 36 -2.08 6.26 8.33
C LEU A 36 -2.89 6.42 9.63
N ASP A 37 -3.83 5.53 9.90
CA ASP A 37 -4.59 5.55 11.15
C ASP A 37 -3.68 5.34 12.38
N LEU A 38 -2.71 4.42 12.32
CA LEU A 38 -1.73 4.24 13.39
C LEU A 38 -0.86 5.50 13.60
N VAL A 39 -0.51 6.19 12.52
CA VAL A 39 0.33 7.39 12.57
C VAL A 39 -0.47 8.62 13.07
N LYS A 40 -1.81 8.62 12.96
CA LYS A 40 -2.66 9.67 13.55
C LYS A 40 -2.64 9.65 15.08
N GLU A 41 -2.47 8.48 15.68
CA GLU A 41 -2.38 8.31 17.14
C GLU A 41 -1.08 8.90 17.72
N GLY A 42 -0.02 9.03 16.91
CA GLY A 42 1.24 9.62 17.34
C GLY A 42 2.45 9.16 16.51
N ASP A 43 3.65 9.35 17.09
CA ASP A 43 4.90 8.89 16.47
C ASP A 43 4.99 7.37 16.49
N VAL A 44 5.01 6.75 15.31
CA VAL A 44 5.11 5.29 15.18
C VAL A 44 6.48 4.85 14.70
N ALA A 45 6.94 3.71 15.21
CA ALA A 45 8.12 3.01 14.71
C ALA A 45 7.71 1.89 13.75
N VAL A 46 8.60 1.54 12.81
CA VAL A 46 8.39 0.43 11.85
C VAL A 46 7.98 -0.86 12.56
N ALA A 47 8.65 -1.19 13.68
CA ALA A 47 8.37 -2.39 14.44
C ALA A 47 6.95 -2.42 15.03
N TYR A 48 6.43 -1.25 15.43
CA TYR A 48 5.06 -1.14 15.92
C TYR A 48 4.05 -1.40 14.80
N VAL A 49 4.26 -0.79 13.63
CA VAL A 49 3.40 -0.98 12.46
C VAL A 49 3.40 -2.45 12.01
N ALA A 50 4.58 -3.06 11.87
CA ALA A 50 4.72 -4.46 11.49
C ALA A 50 3.96 -5.40 12.44
N LYS A 51 4.11 -5.18 13.75
CA LYS A 51 3.42 -6.00 14.77
C LYS A 51 1.91 -5.77 14.77
N LYS A 52 1.46 -4.52 14.65
CA LYS A 52 0.04 -4.16 14.75
C LYS A 52 -0.77 -4.58 13.53
N LEU A 53 -0.15 -4.53 12.34
CA LEU A 53 -0.77 -4.96 11.08
C LEU A 53 -0.47 -6.42 10.73
N ASN A 54 0.33 -7.11 11.54
CA ASN A 54 0.79 -8.48 11.29
C ASN A 54 1.41 -8.66 9.89
N ILE A 55 2.28 -7.72 9.51
CA ILE A 55 3.01 -7.71 8.24
C ILE A 55 4.51 -7.85 8.46
N GLN A 56 5.24 -8.18 7.39
CA GLN A 56 6.69 -8.27 7.48
C GLN A 56 7.33 -6.90 7.72
N HIS A 57 8.47 -6.90 8.42
CA HIS A 57 9.19 -5.66 8.73
C HIS A 57 9.57 -4.88 7.46
N MET A 58 10.06 -5.58 6.42
CA MET A 58 10.41 -4.97 5.14
C MET A 58 9.20 -4.38 4.41
N GLU A 59 8.04 -5.01 4.52
CA GLU A 59 6.80 -4.53 3.93
C GLU A 59 6.30 -3.27 4.63
N ALA A 60 6.37 -3.24 5.97
CA ALA A 60 6.09 -2.03 6.75
C ALA A 60 7.02 -0.86 6.37
N ILE A 61 8.33 -1.12 6.18
CA ILE A 61 9.29 -0.10 5.71
C ILE A 61 8.83 0.46 4.36
N ARG A 62 8.57 -0.42 3.40
CA ARG A 62 8.15 -0.03 2.06
C ARG A 62 6.89 0.84 2.08
N ILE A 63 5.85 0.44 2.82
CA ILE A 63 4.61 1.21 2.93
C ILE A 63 4.87 2.58 3.56
N LEU A 64 5.67 2.64 4.63
CA LEU A 64 6.01 3.91 5.28
C LEU A 64 6.81 4.83 4.37
N GLU A 65 7.75 4.29 3.57
CA GLU A 65 8.52 5.07 2.61
C GLU A 65 7.67 5.57 1.43
N GLU A 66 6.74 4.75 0.93
CA GLU A 66 5.75 5.18 -0.07
C GLU A 66 4.89 6.34 0.47
N LEU A 67 4.38 6.24 1.72
CA LEU A 67 3.60 7.31 2.35
C LEU A 67 4.41 8.59 2.61
N VAL A 68 5.73 8.47 2.83
CA VAL A 68 6.64 9.63 2.91
C VAL A 68 6.81 10.27 1.54
N ALA A 69 6.99 9.47 0.48
CA ALA A 69 7.11 9.97 -0.89
C ALA A 69 5.81 10.65 -1.37
N GLU A 70 4.65 10.16 -0.93
CA GLU A 70 3.33 10.77 -1.15
C GLU A 70 3.11 12.05 -0.31
N GLY A 71 4.03 12.39 0.60
CA GLY A 71 3.93 13.58 1.46
C GLY A 71 2.89 13.49 2.57
N LYS A 72 2.32 12.30 2.82
CA LYS A 72 1.28 12.09 3.86
C LYS A 72 1.89 11.99 5.26
N ILE A 73 3.10 11.43 5.37
CA ILE A 73 3.82 11.28 6.64
C ILE A 73 5.26 11.79 6.50
N SER A 74 5.88 12.13 7.63
CA SER A 74 7.29 12.56 7.70
C SER A 74 8.10 11.61 8.56
N LYS A 75 9.36 11.40 8.17
CA LYS A 75 10.33 10.60 8.93
C LYS A 75 11.15 11.53 9.83
N ARG A 76 11.08 11.31 11.15
CA ARG A 76 11.95 11.93 12.16
C ARG A 76 12.84 10.87 12.78
N GLY A 77 14.06 10.73 12.24
CA GLY A 77 15.00 9.69 12.66
C GLY A 77 14.46 8.29 12.37
N LYS A 78 14.12 7.52 13.43
CA LYS A 78 13.57 6.15 13.35
C LYS A 78 12.04 6.08 13.49
N ARG A 79 11.36 7.23 13.59
CA ARG A 79 9.91 7.32 13.80
C ARG A 79 9.24 8.09 12.67
N TYR A 80 7.96 7.81 12.47
CA TYR A 80 7.12 8.41 11.44
C TYR A 80 5.94 9.13 12.08
N ARG A 81 5.63 10.32 11.57
CA ARG A 81 4.54 11.18 12.07
C ARG A 81 3.72 11.69 10.91
N ILE A 82 2.41 11.89 11.11
CA ILE A 82 1.55 12.50 10.11
C ILE A 82 2.07 13.89 9.79
N VAL A 83 2.16 14.23 8.50
CA VAL A 83 2.32 15.63 8.12
C VAL A 83 0.96 16.23 8.39
N LYS A 84 0.81 16.97 9.50
CA LYS A 84 -0.33 17.88 9.61
C LYS A 84 -0.22 18.76 8.38
N ALA A 85 -1.23 18.74 7.52
CA ALA A 85 -1.43 19.76 6.49
C ALA A 85 -1.67 21.10 7.21
N GLY A 86 -0.63 21.63 7.84
CA GLY A 86 -0.52 23.00 8.26
C GLY A 86 0.22 23.70 7.14
N ILE A 87 -0.57 24.27 6.22
CA ILE A 87 -0.20 25.43 5.41
C ILE A 87 1.11 25.23 4.63
N VAL A 88 1.00 24.70 3.42
CA VAL A 88 1.96 25.08 2.37
C VAL A 88 1.51 26.48 1.91
N MET A 89 2.30 27.48 2.30
CA MET A 89 2.27 28.84 1.73
C MET A 89 2.61 28.80 0.24
#